data_AF-A0A945UEL8-F1
#
_entry.id   AF-A0A945UEL8-F1
#
_cell.length_a   1.000
_cell.length_b   1.000
_cell.length_c   1.000
_cell.angle_alpha   90.00
_cell.angle_beta   90.00
_cell.angle_gamma   90.00
#
_symmetry.space_group_name_H-M   'P 1'
#
loop_
_entity.id
_entity.type
_entity.pdbx_description
1 polymer ?
#
loop_
_entity_poly.entity_id
_entity_poly.type
_entity_poly.pdbx_seq_one_letter_code
_entity_poly.pdbx_strand_id
1 'polypeptide(L)' 'FLLWDIAYAELYFTNVLWPDFKPEDIAEAIVFFQQRQRRFGRTGEQLDSV' A
#
# COMPACT_ATOMS: atom_id res chain seq x y z
N PHE A 1 1.78 -18.92 -1.16
CA PHE A 1 1.59 -17.59 -0.54
C PHE A 1 0.11 -17.41 -0.22
N LEU A 2 -0.25 -16.33 0.50
CA LEU A 2 -1.58 -16.07 1.06
C LEU A 2 -2.63 -15.65 0.02
N LEU A 3 -2.93 -16.50 -0.96
CA LEU A 3 -3.79 -16.15 -2.10
C LEU A 3 -5.18 -15.67 -1.69
N TRP A 4 -5.80 -16.35 -0.73
CA TRP A 4 -7.13 -15.99 -0.25
C TRP A 4 -7.09 -14.77 0.67
N ASP A 5 -6.15 -14.75 1.62
CA ASP A 5 -6.10 -13.69 2.63
C ASP A 5 -5.70 -12.32 2.05
N ILE A 6 -4.93 -12.28 0.94
CA ILE A 6 -4.52 -11.02 0.30
C ILE A 6 -5.47 -10.51 -0.78
N ALA A 7 -6.65 -11.12 -0.96
CA ALA A 7 -7.58 -10.76 -2.04
C ALA A 7 -7.95 -9.26 -2.08
N TYR A 8 -7.94 -8.60 -0.92
CA TYR A 8 -8.20 -7.16 -0.77
C TYR A 8 -7.03 -6.39 -0.16
N ALA A 9 -5.87 -7.03 -0.01
CA ALA A 9 -4.68 -6.36 0.50
C ALA A 9 -4.04 -5.50 -0.60
N GLU A 10 -3.32 -4.48 -0.18
CA GLU A 10 -2.49 -3.70 -1.09
C GLU A 10 -1.18 -4.44 -1.37
N LEU A 11 -0.78 -4.46 -2.63
CA LEU A 11 0.45 -5.10 -3.07
C LEU A 11 1.52 -4.03 -3.27
N TYR A 12 2.56 -4.08 -2.45
CA TYR A 12 3.77 -3.25 -2.57
C TYR A 12 4.88 -4.09 -3.19
N PHE A 13 5.55 -3.55 -4.21
CA PHE A 13 6.65 -4.19 -4.91
C PHE A 13 7.85 -3.25 -4.87
N THR A 14 9.04 -3.79 -4.59
CA THR A 14 10.30 -3.06 -4.55
C THR A 14 11.37 -3.81 -5.33
N ASN A 15 12.34 -3.06 -5.85
CA ASN A 15 13.53 -3.62 -6.50
C ASN A 15 14.61 -4.05 -5.49
N VAL A 16 14.43 -3.73 -4.20
CA VAL A 16 15.34 -4.15 -3.13
C VAL A 16 15.27 -5.66 -2.95
N LEU A 17 16.41 -6.32 -3.04
CA LEU A 17 16.52 -7.76 -2.82
C LEU A 17 16.32 -8.06 -1.33
N TRP A 18 15.75 -9.22 -1.03
CA TRP A 18 15.44 -9.61 0.34
C TRP A 18 16.62 -9.51 1.34
N PRO A 19 17.87 -9.89 0.99
CA PRO A 19 19.01 -9.74 1.90
C PRO A 19 19.39 -8.29 2.21
N ASP A 20 19.06 -7.37 1.30
CA ASP A 20 19.40 -5.95 1.39
C ASP A 20 18.26 -5.11 1.98
N PHE A 21 17.16 -5.74 2.37
CA PHE A 21 15.95 -5.08 2.86
C PHE A 21 16.14 -4.60 4.32
N LYS A 22 15.95 -3.30 4.55
CA LYS A 22 16.23 -2.60 5.82
C LYS A 22 14.99 -1.97 6.44
N PRO A 23 15.07 -1.47 7.69
CA PRO A 23 13.93 -0.81 8.35
C PRO A 23 13.37 0.39 7.58
N GLU A 24 14.23 1.09 6.83
CA GLU A 24 13.81 2.24 6.01
C GLU A 24 12.88 1.80 4.87
N ASP A 25 13.11 0.63 4.27
CA ASP A 25 12.28 0.07 3.21
C ASP A 25 10.88 -0.33 3.72
N ILE A 26 10.79 -0.83 4.96
CA ILE A 26 9.49 -1.03 5.64
C ILE A 26 8.78 0.29 5.85
N ALA A 27 9.49 1.33 6.28
CA ALA A 27 8.88 2.64 6.50
C ALA A 27 8.32 3.22 5.20
N GLU A 28 9.02 3.05 4.08
CA GLU A 28 8.54 3.43 2.75
C GLU A 28 7.28 2.65 2.36
N ALA A 29 7.26 1.33 2.56
CA ALA A 29 6.08 0.51 2.29
C ALA A 29 4.85 0.93 3.12
N ILE A 30 5.05 1.35 4.38
CA ILE A 30 3.98 1.87 5.24
C ILE A 30 3.47 3.22 4.72
N VAL A 31 4.36 4.11 4.32
CA VAL A 31 3.97 5.41 3.73
C VAL A 31 3.18 5.19 2.44
N PHE A 32 3.61 4.28 1.57
CA PHE A 32 2.88 3.89 0.36
C PHE A 32 1.46 3.41 0.69
N PHE A 33 1.33 2.52 1.68
CA PHE A 33 0.03 2.03 2.14
C PHE A 33 -0.88 3.15 2.67
N GLN A 34 -0.32 4.16 3.34
CA GLN A 34 -1.08 5.30 3.87
C GLN A 34 -1.53 6.29 2.78
N GLN A 35 -0.78 6.41 1.67
CA GLN A 35 -1.11 7.31 0.58
C GLN A 35 -2.34 6.85 -0.21
N ARG A 36 -2.65 5.55 -0.23
CA ARG A 36 -3.88 5.08 -0.86
C ARG A 36 -5.08 5.45 -0.01
N GLN A 37 -5.90 6.35 -0.55
CA GLN A 37 -7.15 6.72 0.10
C GLN A 37 -8.06 5.51 0.17
N ARG A 38 -8.39 5.10 1.41
CA ARG A 38 -9.49 4.18 1.64
C ARG A 38 -10.76 4.86 1.18
N ARG A 39 -11.25 4.44 0.02
CA ARG A 39 -12.57 4.81 -0.47
C ARG A 39 -13.59 4.17 0.47
N PHE A 40 -13.94 4.87 1.56
CA PHE A 40 -15.06 4.51 2.45
C PHE A 40 -16.41 4.69 1.73
N GLY A 41 -16.56 4.10 0.55
CA GLY A 41 -17.69 4.31 -0.36
C GLY A 41 -17.68 5.63 -1.14
N ARG A 42 -16.58 6.41 -1.12
CA ARG A 42 -16.46 7.68 -1.87
C ARG A 42 -15.81 7.46 -3.24
N THR A 43 -16.34 8.10 -4.28
CA THR A 43 -15.72 8.14 -5.61
C THR A 43 -14.52 9.10 -5.61
N GLY A 44 -13.55 8.92 -6.52
CA GLY A 44 -12.35 9.75 -6.59
C GLY A 44 -12.65 11.26 -6.67
N GLU A 45 -13.68 11.64 -7.42
CA GLU A 45 -14.13 13.03 -7.55
C GLU A 45 -14.64 13.66 -6.24
N GLN A 46 -15.11 12.86 -5.27
CA GLN A 46 -15.63 13.38 -3.99
C GLN A 46 -14.53 13.65 -2.95
N LEU A 47 -13.30 13.25 -3.24
CA LEU A 47 -12.15 13.43 -2.36
C LEU A 47 -11.39 14.73 -2.68
N ASP A 48 -11.52 15.22 -3.92
CA ASP A 48 -10.87 16.45 -4.41
C ASP A 48 -11.69 17.73 -4.15
N SER A 49 -12.92 17.61 -3.64
CA SER A 49 -13.86 18.73 -3.44
C SER A 49 -13.92 19.28 -2.01
N VAL A 50 -12.91 19.03 -1.17
CA VAL A 50 -12.81 19.57 0.20
C VAL A 50 -11.60 20.48 0.32
#